data_AF-A0A6L9W4Y6-F1
#
_entry.id   AF-A0A6L9W4Y6-F1
#
_cell.length_a   1.000
_cell.length_b   1.000
_cell.length_c   1.000
_cell.angle_alpha   90.00
_cell.angle_beta   90.00
_cell.angle_gamma   90.00
#
_symmetry.space_group_name_H-M   'P 1'
#
loop_
_entity.id
_entity.type
_entity.pdbx_description
1 polymer ?
#
loop_
_entity_poly.entity_id
_entity_poly.type
_entity_poly.pdbx_seq_one_letter_code
_entity_poly.pdbx_strand_id
1 'polypeptide(L)'
;MVRKSPPSRAVAAMGSAAATALYYAMPDLVPSRRARGWTKAGLTAASLAVALPELRSAWATAREGLAVEGTPPPSEVFRSLPTRSKAVGLGLATAASAGFVGFVVAAERRAFRHGQARAASGKRLPHTGPALVYGALAGALWYLPDPPEPN
;
A
#
# COMPACT_ATOMS: atom_id res chain seq x y z
N MET A 1 4.54 -32.61 14.86
CA MET A 1 5.15 -31.70 13.86
C MET A 1 4.73 -30.27 14.16
N VAL A 2 5.63 -29.46 14.71
CA VAL A 2 5.38 -28.04 14.99
C VAL A 2 5.64 -27.27 13.70
N ARG A 3 4.62 -26.65 13.10
CA ARG A 3 4.82 -25.71 12.00
C ARG A 3 5.57 -24.50 12.58
N LYS A 4 6.87 -24.41 12.36
CA LYS A 4 7.59 -23.14 12.49
C LYS A 4 6.95 -22.20 11.46
N SER A 5 6.15 -21.24 11.90
CA SER A 5 5.82 -20.08 11.06
C SER A 5 7.16 -19.55 10.54
N PRO A 6 7.38 -19.45 9.22
CA PRO A 6 8.71 -19.19 8.72
C PRO A 6 9.15 -17.81 9.23
N PRO A 7 10.43 -17.63 9.57
CA PRO A 7 10.99 -16.35 10.00
C PRO A 7 10.63 -15.18 9.06
N SER A 8 10.24 -15.46 7.81
CA SER A 8 9.79 -14.47 6.82
C SER A 8 8.54 -13.68 7.24
N ARG A 9 7.51 -14.30 7.84
CA ARG A 9 6.28 -13.57 8.22
C ARG A 9 6.48 -12.64 9.40
N ALA A 10 7.20 -13.10 10.42
CA ALA A 10 7.53 -12.26 11.57
C ALA A 10 8.43 -11.09 11.17
N VAL A 11 9.44 -11.34 10.32
CA VAL A 11 10.31 -10.28 9.80
C VAL A 11 9.52 -9.29 8.93
N ALA A 12 8.61 -9.76 8.08
CA ALA A 12 7.78 -8.89 7.26
C ALA A 12 6.77 -8.08 8.09
N ALA A 13 6.19 -8.69 9.13
CA ALA A 13 5.32 -8.02 10.08
C ALA A 13 6.07 -6.92 10.84
N MET A 14 7.25 -7.24 11.39
CA MET A 14 8.10 -6.29 12.10
C MET A 14 8.59 -5.16 11.18
N GLY A 15 9.00 -5.49 9.96
CA GLY A 15 9.40 -4.51 8.95
C GLY A 15 8.28 -3.56 8.58
N SER A 16 7.07 -4.09 8.36
CA SER A 16 5.88 -3.29 8.05
C SER A 16 5.46 -2.40 9.22
N ALA A 17 5.52 -2.92 10.44
CA ALA A 17 5.23 -2.16 11.65
C ALA A 17 6.22 -1.02 11.87
N ALA A 18 7.52 -1.30 11.78
CA ALA A 18 8.58 -0.31 11.96
C ALA A 18 8.53 0.77 10.87
N ALA A 19 8.39 0.38 9.60
CA ALA A 19 8.30 1.31 8.49
C ALA A 19 7.08 2.24 8.62
N THR A 20 5.92 1.70 8.97
CA THR A 20 4.68 2.47 9.15
C THR A 20 4.80 3.43 10.33
N ALA A 21 5.34 2.97 11.46
CA ALA A 21 5.56 3.83 12.63
C ALA A 21 6.55 4.96 12.32
N LEU A 22 7.67 4.67 11.66
CA LEU A 22 8.63 5.70 11.26
C LEU A 22 8.02 6.71 10.29
N TYR A 23 7.20 6.25 9.33
CA TYR A 23 6.52 7.11 8.37
C TYR A 23 5.63 8.16 9.05
N TYR A 24 4.84 7.75 10.04
CA TYR A 24 3.92 8.63 10.73
C TYR A 24 4.53 9.40 11.91
N ALA A 25 5.63 8.90 12.50
CA ALA A 25 6.39 9.61 13.54
C ALA A 25 7.36 10.66 12.96
N MET A 26 7.66 10.58 11.67
CA MET A 26 8.57 11.48 10.96
C MET A 26 8.38 12.99 11.24
N PRO A 27 7.15 13.51 11.42
CA PRO A 27 6.95 14.91 11.78
C PRO A 27 7.60 15.35 13.09
N ASP A 28 7.81 14.41 14.01
CA ASP A 28 8.45 14.67 15.29
C ASP A 28 9.99 14.49 15.22
N LEU A 29 10.49 13.78 14.20
CA LEU A 29 11.92 13.46 14.03
C LEU A 29 12.65 14.38 13.05
N VAL A 30 11.97 14.85 12.00
CA VAL A 30 12.59 15.65 10.92
C VAL A 30 11.93 17.02 10.91
N PRO A 31 12.58 18.11 11.35
CA PRO A 31 11.94 19.43 11.42
C PRO A 31 11.59 20.03 10.05
N SER A 32 12.35 19.70 8.99
CA SER A 32 12.20 20.35 7.69
C SER A 32 11.10 19.72 6.83
N ARG A 33 10.22 20.56 6.27
CA ARG A 33 9.09 20.11 5.43
C ARG A 33 9.55 19.50 4.11
N ARG A 34 10.64 20.02 3.53
CA ARG A 34 11.21 19.53 2.26
C ARG A 34 11.85 18.15 2.42
N ALA A 35 12.58 17.90 3.52
CA ALA A 35 13.16 16.58 3.77
C ALA A 35 12.07 15.52 3.94
N ARG A 36 10.99 15.82 4.68
CA ARG A 36 9.84 14.89 4.80
C ARG A 36 9.26 14.52 3.44
N GLY A 37 9.10 15.48 2.53
CA GLY A 37 8.61 15.23 1.17
C GLY A 37 9.51 14.27 0.40
N TRP A 38 10.82 14.50 0.42
CA TRP A 38 11.79 13.63 -0.23
C TRP A 38 11.86 12.23 0.39
N THR A 39 11.75 12.12 1.72
CA THR A 39 11.69 10.82 2.39
C THR A 39 10.46 10.03 1.97
N LYS A 40 9.28 10.66 1.90
CA LYS A 40 8.06 10.00 1.42
C LYS A 40 8.18 9.55 -0.04
N ALA A 41 8.72 10.42 -0.90
CA ALA A 41 8.93 10.10 -2.31
C ALA A 41 9.92 8.94 -2.49
N GLY A 42 11.05 8.98 -1.78
CA GLY A 42 12.05 7.91 -1.78
C GLY A 42 11.48 6.59 -1.29
N LEU A 43 10.70 6.60 -0.20
CA LEU A 43 10.05 5.39 0.32
C LEU A 43 9.06 4.82 -0.69
N THR A 44 8.25 5.66 -1.32
CA THR A 44 7.29 5.23 -2.35
C THR A 44 8.01 4.61 -3.55
N ALA A 45 9.09 5.24 -4.03
CA ALA A 45 9.89 4.73 -5.13
C ALA A 45 10.57 3.39 -4.78
N ALA A 46 11.13 3.27 -3.58
CA ALA A 46 11.73 2.04 -3.10
C ALA A 46 10.71 0.90 -2.98
N SER A 47 9.53 1.17 -2.39
CA SER A 47 8.45 0.19 -2.32
C SER A 47 8.00 -0.29 -3.69
N LEU A 48 7.89 0.63 -4.67
CA LEU A 48 7.55 0.27 -6.04
C LEU A 48 8.64 -0.62 -6.67
N ALA A 49 9.92 -0.30 -6.45
CA ALA A 49 11.03 -1.10 -6.97
C ALA A 49 11.04 -2.53 -6.39
N VAL A 50 10.76 -2.68 -5.08
CA VAL A 50 10.66 -3.98 -4.42
C VAL A 50 9.46 -4.78 -4.90
N ALA A 51 8.33 -4.14 -5.16
CA ALA A 51 7.11 -4.81 -5.65
C ALA A 51 7.19 -5.19 -7.14
N LEU A 52 8.11 -4.59 -7.91
CA LEU A 52 8.16 -4.73 -9.36
C LEU A 52 8.38 -6.17 -9.86
N PRO A 53 9.28 -6.99 -9.26
CA PRO A 53 9.46 -8.37 -9.67
C PRO A 53 8.20 -9.21 -9.45
N GLU A 54 7.53 -9.03 -8.30
CA GLU A 54 6.31 -9.78 -8.00
C GLU A 54 5.12 -9.32 -8.81
N LEU A 55 5.04 -8.03 -9.14
CA LEU A 55 4.04 -7.56 -10.08
C LEU A 55 4.25 -8.18 -11.47
N ARG A 56 5.51 -8.33 -11.91
CA ARG A 56 5.85 -8.99 -13.18
C ARG A 56 5.53 -10.49 -13.15
N SER A 57 5.85 -11.17 -12.04
CA SER A 57 5.55 -12.60 -11.89
C SER A 57 4.03 -12.84 -11.87
N ALA A 58 3.27 -12.04 -11.13
CA ALA A 58 1.81 -12.10 -11.07
C ALA A 58 1.16 -11.84 -12.44
N TRP A 59 1.72 -10.93 -13.25
CA TRP A 59 1.24 -10.73 -14.62
C TRP A 59 1.58 -11.88 -15.56
N ALA A 60 2.75 -12.50 -15.40
CA ALA A 60 3.14 -13.67 -16.18
C ALA A 60 2.23 -14.86 -15.86
N THR A 61 2.00 -15.16 -14.58
CA THR A 61 1.11 -16.25 -14.15
C THR A 61 -0.34 -16.01 -14.57
N ALA A 62 -0.86 -14.79 -14.43
CA ALA A 62 -2.20 -14.45 -14.92
C ALA A 62 -2.32 -14.68 -16.43
N ARG A 63 -1.29 -14.32 -17.20
CA ARG A 63 -1.27 -14.52 -18.67
C ARG A 63 -1.21 -16.00 -19.05
N GLU A 64 -0.43 -16.80 -18.33
CA GLU A 64 -0.35 -18.25 -18.52
C GLU A 64 -1.68 -18.94 -18.18
N GLY A 65 -2.32 -18.57 -17.06
CA GLY A 65 -3.62 -19.11 -16.68
C GLY A 65 -4.71 -18.86 -17.73
N LEU A 66 -4.77 -17.64 -18.28
CA LEU A 66 -5.70 -17.30 -19.36
C LEU A 66 -5.43 -18.10 -20.65
N ALA A 67 -4.16 -18.39 -20.96
CA ALA A 67 -3.79 -19.20 -22.11
C ALA A 67 -4.19 -20.68 -21.93
N VAL A 68 -4.07 -21.22 -20.71
CA VAL A 68 -4.51 -22.57 -20.36
C VAL A 68 -6.04 -22.70 -20.45
N GLU A 69 -6.76 -21.66 -20.05
CA GLU A 69 -8.23 -21.63 -20.07
C GLU A 69 -8.81 -21.35 -21.48
N GLY A 70 -7.96 -21.03 -22.47
CA GLY A 70 -8.39 -20.63 -23.81
C GLY A 70 -9.10 -19.28 -23.84
N THR A 71 -9.05 -18.51 -22.75
CA THR A 71 -9.66 -17.20 -22.62
C THR A 71 -8.82 -16.18 -23.39
N PRO A 72 -9.41 -15.39 -24.32
CA PRO A 72 -8.65 -14.40 -25.07
C PRO A 72 -8.00 -13.40 -24.11
N PRO A 73 -6.76 -12.98 -24.38
CA PRO A 73 -6.03 -12.12 -23.45
C PRO A 73 -6.82 -10.80 -23.23
N PRO A 74 -6.77 -10.23 -22.02
CA PRO A 74 -7.49 -9.01 -21.66
C PRO A 74 -7.26 -7.85 -22.64
N SER A 75 -6.08 -7.80 -23.26
CA SER A 75 -5.74 -6.82 -24.29
C SER A 75 -6.49 -7.03 -25.60
N GLU A 76 -6.76 -8.26 -26.01
CA GLU A 76 -7.58 -8.58 -27.20
C GLU A 76 -9.05 -8.32 -26.94
N VAL A 77 -9.57 -8.73 -25.78
CA VAL A 77 -10.92 -8.39 -25.33
C VAL A 77 -11.07 -6.88 -25.28
N PHE A 78 -10.13 -6.17 -24.67
CA PHE A 78 -10.17 -4.72 -24.62
C PHE A 78 -10.11 -4.10 -26.02
N ARG A 79 -9.32 -4.64 -26.95
CA ARG A 79 -9.22 -4.16 -28.34
C ARG A 79 -10.49 -4.42 -29.14
N SER A 80 -11.20 -5.53 -28.91
CA SER A 80 -12.44 -5.86 -29.61
C SER A 80 -13.65 -5.04 -29.11
N LEU A 81 -13.55 -4.39 -27.94
CA LEU A 81 -14.61 -3.53 -27.43
C LEU A 81 -14.86 -2.28 -28.30
N PRO A 82 -16.12 -1.81 -28.40
CA PRO A 82 -16.46 -0.51 -28.98
C PRO A 82 -15.74 0.64 -28.25
N THR A 83 -15.43 1.73 -28.98
CA THR A 83 -14.73 2.91 -28.46
C THR A 83 -15.40 3.48 -27.20
N ARG A 84 -16.74 3.50 -27.14
CA ARG A 84 -17.50 3.95 -25.97
C ARG A 84 -17.22 3.08 -24.74
N SER A 85 -17.21 1.76 -24.91
CA SER A 85 -16.96 0.81 -23.80
C SER A 85 -15.51 0.92 -23.31
N LYS A 86 -14.54 1.11 -24.22
CA LYS A 86 -13.14 1.40 -23.87
C LYS A 86 -13.02 2.68 -23.04
N ALA A 87 -13.69 3.74 -23.48
CA ALA A 87 -13.69 5.03 -22.80
C ALA A 87 -14.30 4.95 -21.39
N VAL A 88 -15.41 4.22 -21.22
CA VAL A 88 -16.02 3.97 -19.90
C VAL A 88 -15.10 3.17 -19.00
N GLY A 89 -14.52 2.08 -19.52
CA GLY A 89 -13.60 1.23 -18.74
C GLY A 89 -12.37 1.99 -18.27
N LEU A 90 -11.72 2.75 -19.16
CA LEU A 90 -10.59 3.61 -18.79
C LEU A 90 -11.02 4.71 -17.82
N GLY A 91 -12.16 5.36 -18.05
CA GLY A 91 -12.69 6.38 -17.17
C GLY A 91 -12.92 5.88 -15.75
N LEU A 92 -13.51 4.69 -15.60
CA LEU A 92 -13.71 4.05 -14.30
C LEU A 92 -12.38 3.69 -13.62
N ALA A 93 -11.42 3.12 -14.36
CA ALA A 93 -10.11 2.78 -13.81
C ALA A 93 -9.35 4.03 -13.34
N THR A 94 -9.39 5.11 -14.13
CA THR A 94 -8.80 6.40 -13.76
C THR A 94 -9.53 7.00 -12.56
N ALA A 95 -10.86 6.98 -12.52
CA ALA A 95 -11.64 7.53 -11.41
C ALA A 95 -11.40 6.76 -10.12
N ALA A 96 -11.36 5.43 -10.16
CA ALA A 96 -11.03 4.59 -9.01
C ALA A 96 -9.62 4.88 -8.49
N SER A 97 -8.63 4.98 -9.38
CA SER A 97 -7.25 5.29 -9.01
C SER A 97 -7.14 6.68 -8.38
N ALA A 98 -7.75 7.70 -9.00
CA ALA A 98 -7.76 9.06 -8.48
C ALA A 98 -8.49 9.14 -7.14
N GLY A 99 -9.62 8.43 -7.00
CA GLY A 99 -10.36 8.32 -5.75
C GLY A 99 -9.51 7.71 -4.63
N PHE A 100 -8.78 6.64 -4.92
CA PHE A 100 -7.88 6.01 -3.96
C PHE A 100 -6.73 6.94 -3.55
N VAL A 101 -6.07 7.59 -4.50
CA VAL A 101 -5.03 8.60 -4.21
C VAL A 101 -5.59 9.73 -3.34
N GLY A 102 -6.76 10.25 -3.71
CA GLY A 102 -7.45 11.28 -2.94
C GLY A 102 -7.79 10.83 -1.51
N PHE A 103 -8.26 9.60 -1.35
CA PHE A 103 -8.52 8.98 -0.05
C PHE A 103 -7.25 8.90 0.82
N VAL A 104 -6.13 8.41 0.26
CA VAL A 104 -4.85 8.35 0.96
C VAL A 104 -4.42 9.75 1.41
N VAL A 105 -4.44 10.74 0.51
CA VAL A 105 -4.08 12.13 0.86
C VAL A 105 -4.99 12.71 1.95
N ALA A 106 -6.29 12.43 1.90
CA ALA A 106 -7.24 12.87 2.93
C ALA A 106 -6.94 12.24 4.29
N ALA A 107 -6.62 10.94 4.32
CA ALA A 107 -6.22 10.21 5.52
C ALA A 107 -4.94 10.80 6.12
N GLU A 108 -3.91 11.04 5.30
CA GLU A 108 -2.67 11.67 5.77
C GLU A 108 -2.88 13.06 6.36
N ARG A 109 -3.69 13.89 5.69
CA ARG A 109 -4.02 15.24 6.19
C ARG A 109 -4.76 15.17 7.52
N ARG A 110 -5.66 14.20 7.69
CA ARG A 110 -6.37 13.99 8.97
C ARG A 110 -5.39 13.58 10.07
N ALA A 111 -4.49 12.64 9.81
CA ALA A 111 -3.47 12.21 10.77
C ALA A 111 -2.59 13.38 11.21
N PHE A 112 -2.14 14.22 10.27
CA PHE A 112 -1.35 15.41 10.57
C PHE A 112 -2.13 16.44 11.39
N ARG A 113 -3.38 16.76 11.01
CA ARG A 113 -4.22 17.69 11.77
C ARG A 113 -4.48 17.21 13.20
N HIS A 114 -4.68 15.90 13.37
CA HIS A 114 -4.84 15.30 14.69
C HIS A 114 -3.58 15.48 15.55
N GLY A 115 -2.39 15.28 14.98
CA GLY A 115 -1.13 15.55 15.66
C GLY A 115 -0.93 17.03 15.98
N GLN A 116 -1.30 17.95 15.08
CA GLN A 116 -1.27 19.39 15.37
C GLN A 116 -2.20 19.80 16.51
N ALA A 117 -3.40 19.21 16.59
CA ALA A 117 -4.31 19.45 17.71
C ALA A 117 -3.73 18.97 19.04
N ARG A 118 -2.99 17.85 19.05
CA ARG A 118 -2.26 17.35 20.23
C ARG A 118 -1.04 18.20 20.57
N ALA A 119 -0.38 18.78 19.58
CA ALA A 119 0.70 19.73 19.78
C ALA A 119 0.17 21.00 20.46
N ALA A 120 -0.98 21.51 20.01
CA ALA A 120 -1.66 22.66 20.60
C ALA A 120 -2.10 22.40 22.05
N SER A 121 -2.38 21.14 22.41
CA SER A 121 -2.64 20.74 23.80
C SER A 121 -1.37 20.49 24.63
N GLY A 122 -0.19 20.89 24.14
CA GLY A 122 1.09 20.79 24.86
C GLY A 122 1.72 19.39 24.95
N LYS A 123 1.22 18.39 24.20
CA LYS A 123 1.80 17.04 24.25
C LYS A 123 3.16 17.00 23.55
N ARG A 124 4.17 16.46 24.22
CA ARG A 124 5.48 16.13 23.61
C ARG A 124 5.29 14.92 22.67
N LEU A 125 5.88 14.98 21.48
CA LEU A 125 5.79 13.95 20.44
C LEU A 125 4.34 13.58 20.03
N PRO A 126 3.56 14.55 19.52
CA PRO A 126 2.14 14.36 19.28
C PRO A 126 1.82 13.37 18.15
N HIS A 127 2.78 13.04 17.29
CA HIS A 127 2.60 12.12 16.16
C HIS A 127 3.14 10.71 16.46
N THR A 128 4.09 10.54 17.37
CA THR A 128 4.68 9.22 17.72
C THR A 128 3.66 8.23 18.30
N GLY A 129 2.77 8.67 19.20
CA GLY A 129 1.76 7.79 19.78
C GLY A 129 0.84 7.14 18.74
N PRO A 130 0.14 7.92 17.89
CA PRO A 130 -0.62 7.40 16.77
C PRO A 130 0.22 6.56 15.78
N ALA A 131 1.47 6.96 15.54
CA ALA A 131 2.37 6.23 14.66
C ALA A 131 2.65 4.80 15.14
N LEU A 132 2.85 4.60 16.45
CA LEU A 132 3.01 3.26 17.02
C LEU A 132 1.74 2.41 16.87
N VAL A 133 0.55 3.02 17.00
CA VAL A 133 -0.72 2.32 16.77
C VAL A 133 -0.84 1.88 15.31
N TYR A 134 -0.53 2.76 14.36
CA TYR A 134 -0.53 2.41 12.93
C TYR A 134 0.52 1.35 12.58
N GLY A 135 1.70 1.43 13.20
CA GLY A 135 2.72 0.39 13.08
C GLY A 135 2.23 -0.97 13.60
N ALA A 136 1.66 -1.01 14.80
CA ALA A 136 1.12 -2.24 15.37
C ALA A 136 0.02 -2.85 14.48
N LEU A 137 -0.90 -2.02 13.97
CA LEU A 137 -1.93 -2.45 13.02
C LEU A 137 -1.33 -3.03 11.73
N ALA A 138 -0.35 -2.34 11.13
CA ALA A 138 0.30 -2.81 9.91
C ALA A 138 1.05 -4.13 10.11
N GLY A 139 1.68 -4.33 11.27
CA GLY A 139 2.30 -5.61 11.63
C GLY A 139 1.26 -6.71 11.87
N ALA A 140 0.16 -6.40 12.55
CA ALA A 140 -0.91 -7.35 12.84
C ALA A 140 -1.56 -7.91 11.56
N LEU A 141 -1.64 -7.11 10.49
CA LEU A 141 -2.22 -7.54 9.21
C LEU A 141 -1.47 -8.72 8.57
N TRP A 142 -0.18 -8.90 8.85
CA TRP A 142 0.60 -10.05 8.37
C TRP A 142 0.20 -11.40 8.98
N TYR A 143 -0.60 -11.37 10.05
CA TYR A 143 -1.14 -12.56 10.69
C TYR A 143 -2.57 -12.88 10.25
N LEU A 144 -3.12 -12.15 9.26
CA LEU A 144 -4.36 -12.58 8.62
C LEU A 144 -4.15 -13.94 7.93
N PRO A 145 -5.14 -14.84 7.99
CA PRO A 145 -5.09 -16.09 7.25
C PRO A 145 -4.96 -15.84 5.75
N ASP A 146 -4.22 -16.70 5.07
CA ASP A 146 -4.24 -16.73 3.61
C ASP A 146 -5.66 -17.06 3.14
N PRO A 147 -6.12 -16.49 2.01
CA PRO A 147 -7.37 -16.93 1.40
C PRO A 147 -7.28 -18.44 1.12
N PRO A 148 -8.38 -19.19 1.30
CA PRO A 148 -8.38 -20.62 1.02
C PRO A 148 -8.01 -20.86 -0.46
N GLU A 149 -7.16 -21.86 -0.69
CA GLU A 149 -6.83 -22.33 -2.05
C GLU A 149 -8.13 -22.70 -2.77
N PRO A 150 -8.35 -22.25 -4.02
CA PRO A 150 -9.50 -22.67 -4.81
C PRO A 150 -9.39 -24.17 -5.11
N ASN A 151 -10.49 -24.91 -4.89
CA ASN A 151 -10.60 -26.35 -5.19
C ASN A 151 -10.70 -26.62 -6.70
#